data_AF-Q3C1U7-F1
#
_entry.id   AF-Q3C1U7-F1
#
_cell.length_a   1.000
_cell.length_b   1.000
_cell.length_c   1.000
_cell.angle_alpha   90.00
_cell.angle_beta   90.00
_cell.angle_gamma   90.00
#
_symmetry.space_group_name_H-M   'P 1'
#
loop_
_entity.id
_entity.type
_entity.pdbx_description
1 polymer ?
#
loop_
_entity_poly.entity_id
_entity_poly.type
_entity_poly.pdbx_seq_one_letter_code
_entity_poly.pdbx_strand_id
1 'polypeptide(L)'
;SCACLECSNARRYDLLKLSLSRINTYLGIASRAHLSLASEDAMLAAFQLSRELRRLARKEPEFKPEYIALESLSQDYGFQLLGMCWNQSEVTAVLNDLAEDSETEPEAEGLGLAFEEGIPSLVRPRLAVNYNQKRFVAHLICQQVLSSI
;
A
#
# COMPACT_ATOMS: atom_id res chain seq x y z
N SER A 1 -3.38 8.82 16.41
CA SER A 1 -4.44 7.87 16.85
C SER A 1 -5.71 8.67 17.03
N CYS A 2 -6.89 8.14 16.67
CA CYS A 2 -8.16 8.88 16.73
C CYS A 2 -8.46 9.42 18.15
N ALA A 3 -9.06 10.61 18.26
CA ALA A 3 -9.41 11.27 19.52
C ALA A 3 -10.93 11.27 19.80
N CYS A 4 -11.73 10.52 19.04
CA CYS A 4 -13.16 10.41 19.30
C CYS A 4 -13.45 9.80 20.68
N LEU A 5 -14.64 10.09 21.22
CA LEU A 5 -15.05 9.66 22.55
C LEU A 5 -14.97 8.14 22.73
N GLU A 6 -15.37 7.36 21.72
CA GLU A 6 -15.32 5.90 21.75
C GLU A 6 -13.88 5.38 21.85
N CYS A 7 -12.97 5.88 21.01
CA CYS A 7 -11.56 5.50 21.05
C CYS A 7 -10.89 5.92 22.35
N SER A 8 -11.25 7.08 22.90
CA SER A 8 -10.74 7.58 24.17
C SER A 8 -11.18 6.68 25.33
N ASN A 9 -12.47 6.34 25.38
CA ASN A 9 -13.02 5.45 26.39
C ASN A 9 -12.44 4.04 26.28
N ALA A 10 -12.35 3.46 25.08
CA ALA A 10 -11.73 2.15 24.88
C ALA A 10 -10.28 2.12 25.39
N ARG A 11 -9.50 3.18 25.14
CA ARG A 11 -8.12 3.29 25.68
C ARG A 11 -8.06 3.49 27.18
N ARG A 12 -9.08 4.08 27.81
CA ARG A 12 -9.07 4.31 29.25
C ARG A 12 -9.46 3.07 30.03
N TYR A 13 -10.40 2.28 29.50
CA TYR A 13 -11.05 1.20 30.24
C TYR A 13 -10.63 -0.20 29.79
N ASP A 14 -10.25 -0.41 28.53
CA ASP A 14 -9.87 -1.74 28.01
C ASP A 14 -8.90 -1.66 26.82
N LEU A 15 -7.64 -1.31 27.12
CA LEU A 15 -6.58 -1.20 26.11
C LEU A 15 -6.33 -2.50 25.38
N LEU A 16 -6.33 -3.63 26.11
CA LEU A 16 -6.01 -4.93 25.52
C LEU A 16 -7.06 -5.34 24.48
N LYS A 17 -8.35 -5.21 24.81
CA LYS A 17 -9.43 -5.49 23.86
C LYS A 17 -9.37 -4.57 22.65
N LEU A 18 -9.05 -3.29 22.86
CA LEU A 18 -8.88 -2.35 21.75
C LEU A 18 -7.76 -2.78 20.80
N SER A 19 -6.59 -3.15 21.33
CA SER A 19 -5.46 -3.59 20.52
C SER A 19 -5.74 -4.92 19.82
N LEU A 20 -6.33 -5.90 20.51
CA LEU A 20 -6.74 -7.18 19.92
C LEU A 20 -7.78 -6.99 18.80
N SER A 21 -8.79 -6.14 19.03
CA SER A 21 -9.77 -5.82 18.00
C SER A 21 -9.10 -5.22 16.77
N ARG A 22 -8.15 -4.30 16.97
CA ARG A 22 -7.44 -3.63 15.88
C ARG A 22 -6.61 -4.62 15.05
N ILE A 23 -5.76 -5.43 15.68
CA ILE A 23 -4.92 -6.38 14.92
C ILE A 23 -5.78 -7.41 14.18
N ASN A 24 -6.90 -7.87 14.78
CA ASN A 24 -7.84 -8.77 14.11
C ASN A 24 -8.52 -8.13 12.89
N THR A 25 -8.84 -6.83 12.95
CA THR A 25 -9.31 -6.09 11.76
C THR A 25 -8.23 -6.06 10.67
N TYR A 26 -6.98 -5.78 11.03
CA TYR A 26 -5.88 -5.78 10.06
C TYR A 26 -5.61 -7.15 9.43
N LEU A 27 -5.77 -8.24 10.19
CA LEU A 27 -5.74 -9.61 9.64
C LEU A 27 -6.78 -9.83 8.54
N GLY A 28 -7.99 -9.31 8.72
CA GLY A 28 -9.06 -9.40 7.73
C GLY A 28 -8.75 -8.61 6.46
N ILE A 29 -8.39 -7.32 6.60
CA ILE A 29 -8.21 -6.44 5.44
C ILE A 29 -6.90 -6.70 4.68
N ALA A 30 -5.87 -7.25 5.33
CA ALA A 30 -4.63 -7.66 4.66
C ALA A 30 -4.76 -8.98 3.89
N SER A 31 -5.91 -9.66 3.97
CA SER A 31 -6.14 -10.88 3.21
C SER A 31 -6.20 -10.59 1.71
N ARG A 32 -5.66 -11.52 0.90
CA ARG A 32 -5.65 -11.38 -0.57
C ARG A 32 -7.06 -11.26 -1.15
N ALA A 33 -8.02 -12.00 -0.58
CA ALA A 33 -9.42 -11.94 -0.99
C ALA A 33 -10.02 -10.55 -0.77
N HIS A 34 -9.75 -9.93 0.38
CA HIS A 34 -10.22 -8.57 0.66
C HIS A 34 -9.57 -7.56 -0.29
N LEU A 35 -8.24 -7.58 -0.43
CA LEU A 35 -7.52 -6.68 -1.34
C LEU A 35 -8.04 -6.79 -2.78
N SER A 36 -8.27 -8.01 -3.28
CA SER A 36 -8.74 -8.21 -4.66
C SER A 36 -10.21 -7.88 -4.90
N LEU A 37 -11.09 -8.07 -3.91
CA LEU A 37 -12.55 -7.98 -4.13
C LEU A 37 -13.18 -6.72 -3.54
N ALA A 38 -12.56 -6.12 -2.52
CA ALA A 38 -13.10 -4.97 -1.81
C ALA A 38 -12.36 -3.67 -2.12
N SER A 39 -11.27 -3.71 -2.88
CA SER A 39 -10.51 -2.53 -3.29
C SER A 39 -10.73 -2.24 -4.77
N GLU A 40 -10.94 -0.98 -5.10
CA GLU A 40 -11.01 -0.52 -6.50
C GLU A 40 -9.62 -0.60 -7.17
N ASP A 41 -8.61 -0.05 -6.50
CA ASP A 41 -7.20 -0.23 -6.86
C ASP A 41 -6.50 -1.10 -5.80
N ALA A 42 -6.44 -2.41 -6.06
CA ALA A 42 -5.85 -3.37 -5.15
C ALA A 42 -4.34 -3.16 -4.92
N MET A 43 -3.62 -2.63 -5.91
CA MET A 43 -2.18 -2.38 -5.77
C MET A 43 -1.91 -1.16 -4.88
N LEU A 44 -2.69 -0.10 -5.04
CA LEU A 44 -2.62 1.10 -4.19
C LEU A 44 -3.00 0.76 -2.75
N ALA A 45 -4.11 0.03 -2.58
CA ALA A 45 -4.57 -0.43 -1.27
C ALA A 45 -3.49 -1.26 -0.56
N ALA A 46 -2.84 -2.19 -1.26
CA ALA A 46 -1.74 -2.98 -0.70
C ALA A 46 -0.55 -2.13 -0.25
N PHE A 47 -0.16 -1.12 -1.03
CA PHE A 47 0.93 -0.20 -0.67
C PHE A 47 0.55 0.64 0.55
N GLN A 48 -0.63 1.24 0.56
CA GLN A 48 -1.15 2.04 1.67
C GLN A 48 -1.22 1.24 2.97
N LEU A 49 -1.79 0.03 2.90
CA LEU A 49 -1.89 -0.87 4.03
C LEU A 49 -0.51 -1.23 4.59
N SER A 50 0.47 -1.54 3.73
CA SER A 50 1.83 -1.85 4.20
C SER A 50 2.49 -0.66 4.93
N ARG A 51 2.29 0.59 4.45
CA ARG A 51 2.80 1.81 5.09
C ARG A 51 2.12 2.03 6.44
N GLU A 52 0.82 1.79 6.52
CA GLU A 52 0.06 1.92 7.75
C GLU A 52 0.47 0.89 8.81
N LEU A 53 0.57 -0.39 8.42
CA LEU A 53 1.01 -1.48 9.29
C LEU A 53 2.41 -1.22 9.85
N ARG A 54 3.33 -0.71 9.03
CA ARG A 54 4.65 -0.29 9.51
C ARG A 54 4.58 0.83 10.55
N ARG A 55 3.68 1.80 10.37
CA ARG A 55 3.45 2.88 11.35
C ARG A 55 2.86 2.32 12.65
N LEU A 56 1.97 1.33 12.57
CA LEU A 56 1.37 0.67 13.74
C LEU A 56 2.36 -0.19 14.51
N ALA A 57 3.23 -0.93 13.82
CA ALA A 57 4.31 -1.71 14.43
C ALA A 57 5.25 -0.88 15.33
N ARG A 58 5.33 0.45 15.09
CA ARG A 58 6.09 1.40 15.93
C ARG A 58 5.25 1.96 17.09
N LYS A 59 3.93 2.05 16.92
CA LYS A 59 3.00 2.62 17.92
C LYS A 59 2.54 1.59 18.95
N GLU A 60 2.41 0.33 18.55
CA GLU A 60 1.94 -0.78 19.39
C GLU A 60 3.01 -1.88 19.38
N PRO A 61 4.06 -1.75 20.22
CA PRO A 61 5.16 -2.69 20.24
C PRO A 61 4.75 -4.11 20.67
N GLU A 62 3.62 -4.24 21.36
CA GLU A 62 3.10 -5.52 21.89
C GLU A 62 2.70 -6.49 20.77
N PHE A 63 2.23 -5.96 19.64
CA PHE A 63 1.84 -6.74 18.44
C PHE A 63 2.74 -6.44 17.23
N LYS A 64 3.96 -5.95 17.50
CA LYS A 64 4.93 -5.62 16.46
C LYS A 64 5.20 -6.77 15.48
N PRO A 65 5.44 -8.03 15.92
CA PRO A 65 5.73 -9.10 14.95
C PRO A 65 4.55 -9.39 14.03
N GLU A 66 3.31 -9.31 14.52
CA GLU A 66 2.08 -9.50 13.73
C GLU A 66 1.91 -8.39 12.70
N TYR A 67 2.12 -7.13 13.09
CA TYR A 67 2.06 -6.00 12.15
C TYR A 67 3.12 -6.10 11.06
N ILE A 68 4.34 -6.54 11.39
CA ILE A 68 5.42 -6.74 10.39
C ILE A 68 5.07 -7.90 9.44
N ALA A 69 4.48 -8.99 9.95
CA ALA A 69 4.03 -10.10 9.11
C ALA A 69 2.93 -9.65 8.13
N LEU A 70 1.97 -8.85 8.58
CA LEU A 70 0.93 -8.29 7.72
C LEU A 70 1.47 -7.28 6.72
N GLU A 71 2.46 -6.49 7.11
CA GLU A 71 3.17 -5.58 6.20
C GLU A 71 3.77 -6.40 5.05
N SER A 72 4.52 -7.47 5.37
CA SER A 72 5.12 -8.35 4.37
C SER A 72 4.06 -8.98 3.46
N LEU A 73 2.95 -9.46 4.03
CA LEU A 73 1.85 -10.05 3.25
C LEU A 73 1.27 -9.05 2.23
N SER A 74 1.10 -7.80 2.65
CA SER A 74 0.60 -6.72 1.79
C SER A 74 1.60 -6.38 0.67
N GLN A 75 2.89 -6.33 0.98
CA GLN A 75 3.94 -6.10 -0.03
C GLN A 75 4.04 -7.26 -1.04
N ASP A 76 3.93 -8.50 -0.55
CA ASP A 76 3.96 -9.70 -1.38
C ASP A 76 2.77 -9.78 -2.32
N TYR A 77 1.60 -9.27 -1.91
CA TYR A 77 0.45 -9.13 -2.80
C TYR A 77 0.78 -8.27 -4.02
N GLY A 78 1.30 -7.06 -3.82
CA GLY A 78 1.67 -6.16 -4.93
C GLY A 78 2.77 -6.73 -5.82
N PHE A 79 3.77 -7.39 -5.24
CA PHE A 79 4.82 -8.12 -5.98
C PHE A 79 4.23 -9.22 -6.87
N GLN A 80 3.34 -10.05 -6.31
CA GLN A 80 2.73 -11.15 -7.06
C GLN A 80 1.75 -10.65 -8.12
N LEU A 81 1.01 -9.57 -7.85
CA LEU A 81 0.10 -8.96 -8.82
C LEU A 81 0.85 -8.49 -10.07
N LEU A 82 1.98 -7.81 -9.92
CA LEU A 82 2.83 -7.43 -11.04
C LEU A 82 3.40 -8.67 -11.77
N GLY A 83 3.76 -9.72 -11.04
CA GLY A 83 4.25 -10.98 -11.59
C GLY A 83 3.21 -11.79 -12.38
N MET A 84 1.92 -11.44 -12.29
CA MET A 84 0.84 -12.07 -13.06
C MET A 84 0.58 -11.39 -14.42
N CYS A 85 1.19 -10.22 -14.70
CA CYS A 85 1.03 -9.55 -15.99
C CYS A 85 1.72 -10.36 -17.10
N TRP A 86 1.02 -10.59 -18.22
CA TRP A 86 1.51 -11.40 -19.34
C TRP A 86 1.92 -10.59 -20.57
N ASN A 87 1.44 -9.36 -20.68
CA ASN A 87 1.70 -8.51 -21.84
C ASN A 87 2.02 -7.06 -21.45
N GLN A 88 2.56 -6.30 -22.39
CA GLN A 88 2.97 -4.92 -22.17
C GLN A 88 1.79 -4.01 -21.82
N SER A 89 0.58 -4.31 -22.32
CA SER A 89 -0.62 -3.52 -22.01
C SER A 89 -0.99 -3.63 -20.53
N GLU A 90 -0.99 -4.84 -19.98
CA GLU A 90 -1.25 -5.09 -18.55
C GLU A 90 -0.16 -4.48 -17.66
N VAL A 91 1.11 -4.63 -18.05
CA VAL A 91 2.22 -4.00 -17.32
C VAL A 91 2.07 -2.48 -17.30
N THR A 92 1.73 -1.87 -18.44
CA THR A 92 1.53 -0.43 -18.54
C THR A 92 0.32 0.02 -17.72
N ALA A 93 -0.78 -0.73 -17.77
CA ALA A 93 -1.95 -0.46 -16.94
C ALA A 93 -1.57 -0.49 -15.45
N VAL A 94 -0.94 -1.56 -14.97
CA VAL A 94 -0.56 -1.69 -13.55
C VAL A 94 0.43 -0.60 -13.10
N LEU A 95 1.41 -0.24 -13.93
CA LEU A 95 2.47 0.71 -13.59
C LEU A 95 2.05 2.18 -13.72
N ASN A 96 1.08 2.48 -14.58
CA ASN A 96 0.67 3.85 -14.88
C ASN A 96 -0.78 4.15 -14.45
N ASP A 97 -1.53 3.16 -13.93
CA ASP A 97 -2.88 3.41 -13.41
C ASP A 97 -2.83 4.42 -12.28
N LEU A 98 -3.57 5.49 -12.49
CA LEU A 98 -4.05 6.37 -11.45
C LEU A 98 -5.57 6.24 -11.53
N ALA A 99 -6.19 5.71 -10.48
CA ALA A 99 -7.58 6.07 -10.24
C ALA A 99 -7.62 7.59 -10.13
N GLU A 100 -8.28 8.25 -11.09
CA GLU A 100 -8.31 9.73 -11.24
C GLU A 100 -8.87 10.45 -10.00
N ASP A 101 -9.39 9.72 -9.01
CA ASP A 101 -10.28 10.26 -7.96
C ASP A 101 -9.77 10.13 -6.51
N SER A 102 -8.47 9.94 -6.26
CA SER A 102 -7.96 10.01 -4.87
C SER A 102 -7.46 11.41 -4.49
N GLU A 103 -8.39 12.37 -4.33
CA GLU A 103 -8.15 13.67 -3.67
C GLU A 103 -7.74 13.56 -2.18
N THR A 104 -7.29 12.39 -1.72
CA THR A 104 -7.09 12.07 -0.30
C THR A 104 -5.64 12.06 0.18
N GLU A 105 -4.65 12.40 -0.66
CA GLU A 105 -3.27 12.62 -0.18
C GLU A 105 -2.76 14.03 -0.57
N PRO A 106 -2.54 14.94 0.41
CA PRO A 106 -2.17 16.35 0.18
C PRO A 106 -0.68 16.53 -0.18
N GLU A 107 -0.04 15.53 -0.80
CA GLU A 107 1.38 15.60 -1.19
C GLU A 107 1.62 15.25 -2.67
N ALA A 108 0.56 14.93 -3.43
CA ALA A 108 0.65 14.68 -4.87
C ALA A 108 0.49 15.94 -5.74
N GLU A 109 0.18 17.11 -5.15
CA GLU A 109 0.04 18.38 -5.88
C GLU A 109 1.37 18.91 -6.47
N GLY A 110 2.51 18.32 -6.10
CA GLY A 110 3.83 18.67 -6.67
C GLY A 110 4.33 17.75 -7.80
N LEU A 111 3.61 16.68 -8.14
CA LEU A 111 4.14 15.60 -9.00
C LEU A 111 3.56 15.57 -10.42
N GLY A 112 2.50 16.31 -10.70
CA GLY A 112 1.82 16.35 -12.00
C GLY A 112 2.46 17.25 -13.06
N LEU A 113 3.50 18.02 -12.75
CA LEU A 113 4.01 19.09 -13.65
C LEU A 113 5.45 18.92 -14.12
N ALA A 114 6.15 17.83 -13.78
CA ALA A 114 7.61 17.76 -13.95
C ALA A 114 8.12 16.89 -15.11
N PHE A 115 7.25 16.25 -15.91
CA PHE A 115 7.71 15.37 -17.00
C PHE A 115 6.99 15.72 -18.30
N GLU A 116 7.70 16.47 -19.13
CA GLU A 116 7.41 16.75 -20.53
C GLU A 116 7.11 15.47 -21.34
N GLU A 117 6.41 15.67 -22.45
CA GLU A 117 5.67 14.77 -23.36
C GLU A 117 6.38 13.51 -23.93
N GLY A 118 7.36 12.92 -23.24
CA GLY A 118 8.12 11.77 -23.76
C GLY A 118 8.44 10.65 -22.77
N ILE A 119 8.15 10.80 -21.47
CA ILE A 119 8.46 9.80 -20.44
C ILE A 119 7.17 9.08 -20.04
N PRO A 120 7.10 7.73 -20.11
CA PRO A 120 5.95 6.98 -19.60
C PRO A 120 5.63 7.45 -18.18
N SER A 121 4.36 7.69 -17.84
CA SER A 121 4.01 8.20 -16.52
C SER A 121 4.32 7.15 -15.45
N LEU A 122 5.54 7.16 -14.90
CA LEU A 122 6.05 6.20 -13.91
C LEU A 122 5.42 6.41 -12.52
N VAL A 123 4.10 6.52 -12.46
CA VAL A 123 3.38 6.93 -11.26
C VAL A 123 3.45 5.85 -10.19
N ARG A 124 3.12 4.60 -10.55
CA ARG A 124 3.16 3.49 -9.59
C ARG A 124 4.58 3.17 -9.11
N PRO A 125 5.63 3.12 -9.95
CA PRO A 125 7.00 2.95 -9.48
C PRO A 125 7.45 4.05 -8.50
N ARG A 126 7.11 5.32 -8.76
CA ARG A 126 7.43 6.42 -7.85
C ARG A 126 6.71 6.26 -6.51
N LEU A 127 5.43 5.92 -6.56
CA LEU A 127 4.64 5.62 -5.37
C LEU A 127 5.26 4.44 -4.60
N ALA A 128 5.65 3.37 -5.29
CA ALA A 128 6.29 2.20 -4.69
C ALA A 128 7.58 2.57 -3.93
N VAL A 129 8.39 3.49 -4.46
CA VAL A 129 9.57 4.03 -3.75
C VAL A 129 9.16 4.77 -2.48
N ASN A 130 8.19 5.69 -2.55
CA ASN A 130 7.70 6.45 -1.39
C ASN A 130 7.12 5.54 -0.30
N TYR A 131 6.46 4.46 -0.69
CA TYR A 131 5.88 3.46 0.20
C TYR A 131 6.88 2.35 0.58
N ASN A 132 8.15 2.46 0.18
CA ASN A 132 9.24 1.51 0.46
C ASN A 132 8.95 0.06 0.01
N GLN A 133 8.34 -0.11 -1.15
CA GLN A 133 8.03 -1.39 -1.78
C GLN A 133 9.27 -1.95 -2.50
N LYS A 134 10.30 -2.32 -1.74
CA LYS A 134 11.62 -2.66 -2.32
C LYS A 134 11.57 -3.81 -3.32
N ARG A 135 10.82 -4.87 -3.00
CA ARG A 135 10.67 -6.05 -3.88
C ARG A 135 9.92 -5.74 -5.17
N PHE A 136 8.93 -4.84 -5.09
CA PHE A 136 8.17 -4.40 -6.24
C PHE A 136 9.05 -3.62 -7.22
N VAL A 137 9.82 -2.65 -6.72
CA VAL A 137 10.74 -1.87 -7.55
C VAL A 137 11.83 -2.76 -8.15
N ALA A 138 12.37 -3.70 -7.37
CA ALA A 138 13.38 -4.65 -7.84
C ALA A 138 12.81 -5.77 -8.73
N HIS A 139 11.50 -5.81 -8.99
CA HIS A 139 10.88 -6.82 -9.83
C HIS A 139 11.40 -6.72 -11.27
N LEU A 140 11.67 -7.86 -11.91
CA LEU A 140 12.23 -7.92 -13.27
C LEU A 140 11.42 -7.07 -14.27
N ILE A 141 10.09 -7.22 -14.27
CA ILE A 141 9.16 -6.44 -15.11
C ILE A 141 9.31 -4.93 -14.85
N CYS A 142 9.39 -4.51 -13.59
CA CYS A 142 9.55 -3.09 -13.25
C CYS A 142 10.91 -2.56 -13.74
N GLN A 143 11.99 -3.31 -13.53
CA GLN A 143 13.34 -2.94 -13.98
C GLN A 143 13.49 -2.92 -15.50
N GLN A 144 12.83 -3.83 -16.22
CA GLN A 144 12.80 -3.83 -17.69
C GLN A 144 12.17 -2.55 -18.22
N VAL A 145 11.03 -2.13 -17.68
CA VAL A 145 10.37 -0.87 -18.06
C VAL A 145 11.29 0.32 -17.73
N LEU A 146 11.87 0.35 -16.53
CA LEU A 146 12.77 1.44 -16.12
C LEU A 146 14.05 1.53 -16.97
N SER A 147 14.54 0.41 -17.49
CA SER A 147 15.74 0.36 -18.36
C SER A 147 15.44 0.71 -19.82
N SER A 148 14.16 0.71 -20.21
CA SER A 148 13.71 0.99 -21.58
C SER A 148 13.40 2.47 -21.84
N ILE A 149 13.56 3.30 -20.81
CA ILE A 149 13.33 4.76 -20.80
C ILE A 149 14.69 5.45 -20.85
#